data_AF-A0A7V7E7J1-F1
#
_entry.id   AF-A0A7V7E7J1-F1
#
_cell.length_a   1.000
_cell.length_b   1.000
_cell.length_c   1.000
_cell.angle_alpha   90.00
_cell.angle_beta   90.00
_cell.angle_gamma   90.00
#
_symmetry.space_group_name_H-M   'P 1'
#
loop_
_entity.id
_entity.type
_entity.pdbx_description
1 polymer ?
#
loop_
_entity_poly.entity_id
_entity_poly.type
_entity_poly.pdbx_seq_one_letter_code
_entity_poly.pdbx_strand_id
1 'polypeptide(L)'
;MKVLQGSYTALVGEERLPLPMIEILRGSLCDDPHERWNNESLDLWLSGRRLSPLVAKIEKRAARDFTFNNGNYSTARELAIAMALNWEAAVPYIIDGRLELWLRRSLDNKDKASAVGGVVGTVGTGDKRLPNDILVAKICMILDSGAPIRYKGLSVMPDGIGSFLALAMVEGGDIRILAEALMREIPAVWFSTRDAYNPDNSVLEGVFRGQKAYLDRGSIGYGIERVLYELNESMPCLSAATVEDYVIELRDLLPALNGAAKKGEQKGWPVDRHVAAFIAARANFEIDRQMLDLASPDPTRSCMGMLNLLAVIQWRLGQGALYGLAGWVGGLMHPAINTFHSREKRKTLEKEIPRMVREGSLVELSRLLDSAEDHHVDDAGFAEARQAWLAAQKEIHDIETGKVSYHDKAMQLAQQTAALVSVTISFITVTLLLIAKVL
;
A
#
# COMPACT_ATOMS: atom_id res chain seq x y z
N MET A 1 26.31 28.95 13.84
CA MET A 1 26.35 30.36 13.38
C MET A 1 24.98 30.82 12.87
N LYS A 2 24.43 30.27 11.76
CA LYS A 2 23.09 30.62 11.24
C LYS A 2 21.99 30.63 12.30
N VAL A 3 21.89 29.56 13.09
CA VAL A 3 20.87 29.38 14.15
C VAL A 3 20.82 30.56 15.14
N LEU A 4 21.98 31.18 15.41
CA LEU A 4 22.15 32.25 16.39
C LEU A 4 22.05 33.66 15.81
N GLN A 5 22.57 33.83 14.60
CA GLN A 5 22.81 35.15 14.00
C GLN A 5 21.91 35.45 12.80
N GLY A 6 21.13 34.46 12.35
CA GLY A 6 20.29 34.50 11.18
C GLY A 6 21.02 34.22 9.86
N SER A 7 20.25 33.94 8.80
CA SER A 7 20.78 33.60 7.48
C SER A 7 21.59 34.73 6.84
N TYR A 8 21.12 35.98 6.93
CA TYR A 8 21.86 37.13 6.40
C TYR A 8 23.27 37.23 7.01
N THR A 9 23.37 37.28 8.34
CA THR A 9 24.65 37.43 9.04
C THR A 9 25.56 36.23 8.82
N ALA A 10 25.02 35.02 8.75
CA ALA A 10 25.81 33.82 8.53
C ALA A 10 26.40 33.72 7.11
N LEU A 11 25.74 34.31 6.11
CA LEU A 11 26.22 34.31 4.72
C LEU A 11 27.10 35.52 4.40
N VAL A 12 26.71 36.71 4.88
CA VAL A 12 27.41 37.97 4.60
C VAL A 12 28.58 38.19 5.55
N GLY A 13 28.49 37.71 6.79
CA GLY A 13 29.52 37.92 7.81
C GLY A 13 29.73 39.41 8.09
N GLU A 14 30.99 39.83 8.06
CA GLU A 14 31.41 41.22 8.31
C GLU A 14 31.63 42.04 7.02
N GLU A 15 31.26 41.50 5.86
CA GLU A 15 31.46 42.15 4.57
C GLU A 15 30.67 43.46 4.44
N ARG A 16 31.33 44.49 3.89
CA ARG A 16 30.73 45.81 3.70
C ARG A 16 30.06 45.91 2.34
N LEU A 17 28.74 45.81 2.34
CA LEU A 17 27.93 45.83 1.12
C LEU A 17 27.31 47.22 0.85
N PRO A 18 27.09 47.61 -0.42
CA PRO A 18 26.31 48.80 -0.74
C PRO A 18 24.88 48.71 -0.20
N LEU A 19 24.33 49.86 0.25
CA LEU A 19 22.99 49.92 0.86
C LEU A 19 21.86 49.23 0.05
N PRO A 20 21.76 49.39 -1.29
CA PRO A 20 20.75 48.70 -2.07
C PRO A 20 20.87 47.17 -1.97
N MET A 21 22.10 46.66 -1.89
CA MET A 21 22.37 45.23 -1.78
C MET A 21 22.03 44.70 -0.38
N ILE A 22 22.26 45.49 0.66
CA ILE A 22 21.85 45.14 2.04
C ILE A 22 20.33 44.98 2.12
N GLU A 23 19.57 45.87 1.48
CA GLU A 23 18.11 45.88 1.54
C GLU A 23 17.52 44.61 0.93
N ILE A 24 17.92 44.27 -0.31
CA ILE A 24 17.46 43.05 -0.97
C ILE A 24 17.95 41.79 -0.26
N LEU A 25 19.20 41.76 0.24
CA LEU A 25 19.73 40.59 0.93
C LEU A 25 19.05 40.36 2.28
N ARG A 26 18.76 41.41 3.06
CA ARG A 26 17.97 41.27 4.30
C ARG A 26 16.53 40.87 4.00
N GLY A 27 15.97 41.39 2.91
CA GLY A 27 14.67 41.01 2.37
C GLY A 27 14.52 39.52 2.06
N SER A 28 15.40 39.04 1.20
CA SER A 28 15.40 37.67 0.67
C SER A 28 15.95 36.63 1.65
N LEU A 29 16.92 37.01 2.51
CA LEU A 29 17.53 36.12 3.50
C LEU A 29 16.89 36.23 4.90
N CYS A 30 15.70 36.83 5.01
CA CYS A 30 14.95 36.82 6.26
C CYS A 30 14.59 35.37 6.63
N ASP A 31 14.88 34.92 7.86
CA ASP A 31 14.59 33.55 8.28
C ASP A 31 13.10 33.29 8.48
N ASP A 32 12.32 34.33 8.82
CA ASP A 32 10.87 34.26 8.96
C ASP A 32 10.21 34.29 7.56
N PRO A 33 9.57 33.19 7.11
CA PRO A 33 8.97 33.13 5.78
C PRO A 33 7.86 34.16 5.56
N HIS A 34 7.18 34.61 6.62
CA HIS A 34 6.09 35.59 6.52
C HIS A 34 6.60 37.03 6.32
N GLU A 35 7.82 37.31 6.78
CA GLU A 35 8.47 38.61 6.59
C GLU A 35 9.43 38.62 5.39
N ARG A 36 9.84 37.44 4.91
CA ARG A 36 10.73 37.29 3.76
C ARG A 36 10.08 37.88 2.51
N TRP A 37 10.88 38.62 1.74
CA TRP A 37 10.41 39.23 0.51
C TRP A 37 9.91 38.17 -0.48
N ASN A 38 8.72 38.43 -1.01
CA ASN A 38 8.12 37.69 -2.11
C ASN A 38 8.34 38.47 -3.43
N ASN A 39 7.73 37.98 -4.52
CA ASN A 39 7.85 38.61 -5.83
C ASN A 39 7.33 40.06 -5.85
N GLU A 40 6.25 40.35 -5.12
CA GLU A 40 5.70 41.71 -5.03
C GLU A 40 6.66 42.68 -4.34
N SER A 41 7.27 42.25 -3.23
CA SER A 41 8.31 43.04 -2.55
C SER A 41 9.50 43.33 -3.48
N LEU A 42 9.90 42.35 -4.29
CA LEU A 42 10.98 42.51 -5.27
C LEU A 42 10.59 43.51 -6.37
N ASP A 43 9.36 43.46 -6.89
CA ASP A 43 8.87 44.40 -7.91
C ASP A 43 8.81 45.84 -7.38
N LEU A 44 8.33 46.02 -6.14
CA LEU A 44 8.33 47.32 -5.47
C LEU A 44 9.76 47.86 -5.30
N TRP A 45 10.70 47.00 -4.92
CA TRP A 45 12.10 47.40 -4.78
C TRP A 45 12.74 47.76 -6.14
N LEU A 46 12.48 46.96 -7.18
CA LEU A 46 12.96 47.22 -8.55
C LEU A 46 12.41 48.53 -9.14
N SER A 47 11.18 48.89 -8.78
CA SER A 47 10.56 50.18 -9.17
C SER A 47 11.07 51.39 -8.36
N GLY A 48 12.08 51.19 -7.49
CA GLY A 48 12.72 52.24 -6.72
C GLY A 48 12.07 52.54 -5.38
N ARG A 49 11.05 51.78 -4.96
CA ARG A 49 10.42 51.94 -3.66
C ARG A 49 11.26 51.24 -2.59
N ARG A 50 11.65 51.99 -1.55
CA ARG A 50 12.34 51.43 -0.39
C ARG A 50 11.34 50.70 0.49
N LEU A 51 11.70 49.49 0.90
CA LEU A 51 10.90 48.69 1.83
C LEU A 51 11.44 48.84 3.25
N SER A 52 10.57 48.59 4.24
CA SER A 52 10.95 48.69 5.64
C SER A 52 12.12 47.75 5.95
N PRO A 53 13.17 48.22 6.67
CA PRO A 53 14.31 47.37 6.99
C PRO A 53 13.89 46.18 7.84
N LEU A 54 14.11 44.97 7.32
CA LEU A 54 13.95 43.75 8.11
C LEU A 54 15.18 43.56 9.01
N VAL A 55 14.92 43.29 10.28
CA VAL A 55 15.95 42.99 11.28
C VAL A 55 15.75 41.54 11.70
N ALA A 56 16.84 40.76 11.70
CA ALA A 56 16.78 39.37 12.14
C ALA A 56 16.26 39.31 13.58
N LYS A 57 15.17 38.57 13.81
CA LYS A 57 14.66 38.27 15.15
C LYS A 57 15.64 37.32 15.84
N ILE A 58 16.45 37.86 16.74
CA ILE A 58 17.32 37.06 17.62
C ILE A 58 16.44 36.43 18.71
N GLU A 59 16.58 35.13 18.91
CA GLU A 59 15.83 34.44 19.97
C GLU A 59 16.23 34.95 21.36
N LYS A 60 15.26 35.01 22.28
CA LYS A 60 15.50 35.36 23.69
C LYS A 60 16.57 34.42 24.27
N ARG A 61 17.60 35.00 24.89
CA ARG A 61 18.63 34.26 25.61
C ARG A 61 18.23 34.10 27.08
N ALA A 62 18.56 32.94 27.65
CA ALA A 62 18.32 32.64 29.05
C ALA A 62 19.29 33.41 29.95
N ALA A 63 18.83 33.77 31.15
CA ALA A 63 19.67 34.40 32.16
C ALA A 63 20.77 33.46 32.71
N ARG A 64 20.57 32.15 32.60
CA ARG A 64 21.56 31.11 32.90
C ARG A 64 21.49 30.05 31.82
N ASP A 65 22.64 29.59 31.35
CA ASP A 65 22.69 28.57 30.31
C ASP A 65 22.19 27.20 30.83
N PHE A 66 21.67 26.40 29.91
CA PHE A 66 21.38 24.99 30.16
C PHE A 66 22.61 24.15 29.84
N THR A 67 23.15 23.45 30.83
CA THR A 67 24.28 22.54 30.62
C THR A 67 23.77 21.17 30.16
N PHE A 68 24.19 20.73 28.97
CA PHE A 68 23.82 19.46 28.40
C PHE A 68 24.97 18.89 27.55
N ASN A 69 25.32 17.62 27.76
CA ASN A 69 26.36 16.91 27.00
C ASN A 69 27.67 17.72 26.83
N ASN A 70 28.21 18.26 27.94
CA ASN A 70 29.40 19.13 27.99
C ASN A 70 29.30 20.46 27.23
N GLY A 71 28.12 20.82 26.73
CA GLY A 71 27.82 22.13 26.14
C GLY A 71 26.96 22.99 27.07
N ASN A 72 27.02 24.31 26.87
CA ASN A 72 26.16 25.29 27.52
C ASN A 72 25.30 25.97 26.44
N TYR A 73 23.99 25.94 26.61
CA TYR A 73 23.04 26.44 25.62
C TYR A 73 22.23 27.59 26.21
N SER A 74 22.20 28.71 25.48
CA SER A 74 21.59 29.94 25.96
C SER A 74 20.18 30.17 25.39
N THR A 75 19.80 29.42 24.37
CA THR A 75 18.49 29.54 23.69
C THR A 75 17.80 28.17 23.57
N ALA A 76 16.48 28.16 23.40
CA ALA A 76 15.73 26.90 23.24
C ALA A 76 16.10 26.21 21.92
N ARG A 77 16.30 26.96 20.83
CA ARG A 77 16.69 26.41 19.52
C ARG A 77 18.05 25.72 19.54
N GLU A 78 19.05 26.32 20.18
CA GLU A 78 20.36 25.69 20.35
C GLU A 78 20.26 24.36 21.10
N LEU A 79 19.51 24.35 22.21
CA LEU A 79 19.31 23.15 23.01
C LEU A 79 18.55 22.07 22.23
N ALA A 80 17.54 22.44 21.45
CA ALA A 80 16.78 21.52 20.60
C ALA A 80 17.68 20.79 19.60
N ILE A 81 18.61 21.51 18.96
CA ILE A 81 19.58 20.91 18.02
C ILE A 81 20.52 19.96 18.77
N ALA A 82 21.05 20.38 19.91
CA ALA A 82 21.95 19.54 20.71
C ALA A 82 21.27 18.24 21.17
N MET A 83 20.02 18.33 21.63
CA MET A 83 19.21 17.16 22.02
C MET A 83 18.88 16.27 20.82
N ALA A 84 18.56 16.84 19.66
CA ALA A 84 18.31 16.10 18.42
C ALA A 84 19.56 15.41 17.84
N LEU A 85 20.76 15.80 18.27
CA LEU A 85 22.01 15.09 17.94
C LEU A 85 22.37 14.03 18.99
N ASN A 86 21.79 14.10 20.19
CA ASN A 86 22.14 13.24 21.34
C ASN A 86 20.87 12.71 22.02
N TRP A 87 20.08 11.94 21.27
CA TRP A 87 18.73 11.49 21.63
C TRP A 87 18.65 10.81 23.00
N GLU A 88 19.43 9.76 23.21
CA GLU A 88 19.40 8.98 24.46
C GLU A 88 19.82 9.82 25.66
N ALA A 89 20.84 10.67 25.48
CA ALA A 89 21.34 11.55 26.52
C ALA A 89 20.32 12.63 26.90
N ALA A 90 19.42 13.03 26.00
CA ALA A 90 18.40 14.05 26.27
C ALA A 90 17.29 13.57 27.20
N VAL A 91 16.96 12.27 27.18
CA VAL A 91 15.81 11.70 27.90
C VAL A 91 15.81 12.00 29.40
N PRO A 92 16.90 11.80 30.16
CA PRO A 92 16.90 12.08 31.60
C PRO A 92 16.61 13.55 31.92
N TYR A 93 17.20 14.49 31.17
CA TYR A 93 17.04 15.93 31.36
C TYR A 93 15.61 16.43 31.06
N ILE A 94 14.88 15.68 30.23
CA ILE A 94 13.47 15.94 29.93
C ILE A 94 12.60 15.41 31.06
N ILE A 95 12.79 14.14 31.45
CA ILE A 95 11.89 13.45 32.39
C ILE A 95 12.00 13.98 33.82
N ASP A 96 13.19 14.37 34.28
CA ASP A 96 13.38 14.84 35.66
C ASP A 96 12.98 16.30 35.90
N GLY A 97 12.40 16.96 34.90
CA GLY A 97 11.86 18.31 35.00
C GLY A 97 12.91 19.42 34.96
N ARG A 98 14.20 19.12 34.81
CA ARG A 98 15.26 20.14 34.67
C ARG A 98 15.00 21.06 33.48
N LEU A 99 14.57 20.50 32.35
CA LEU A 99 14.25 21.27 31.15
C LEU A 99 13.08 22.24 31.39
N GLU A 100 11.97 21.76 31.96
CA GLU A 100 10.81 22.61 32.26
C GLU A 100 11.20 23.77 33.18
N LEU A 101 11.94 23.47 34.24
CA LEU A 101 12.34 24.46 35.23
C LEU A 101 13.21 25.56 34.60
N TRP A 102 14.14 25.18 33.73
CA TRP A 102 14.99 26.12 33.01
C TRP A 102 14.21 27.00 32.04
N LEU A 103 13.28 26.43 31.26
CA LEU A 103 12.40 27.19 30.38
C LEU A 103 11.59 28.23 31.16
N ARG A 104 11.08 27.85 32.34
CA ARG A 104 10.25 28.72 33.19
C ARG A 104 11.06 29.81 33.90
N ARG A 105 12.24 29.49 34.45
CA ARG A 105 12.99 30.38 35.35
C ARG A 105 14.13 31.13 34.67
N SER A 106 14.82 30.50 33.73
CA SER A 106 16.02 31.05 33.10
C SER A 106 15.72 31.67 31.75
N LEU A 107 14.95 30.98 30.90
CA LEU A 107 14.50 31.52 29.61
C LEU A 107 13.27 32.42 29.74
N ASP A 108 12.52 32.31 30.85
CA ASP A 108 11.27 33.02 31.10
C ASP A 108 10.29 32.86 29.91
N ASN A 109 10.06 31.60 29.54
CA ASN A 109 9.07 31.19 28.54
C ASN A 109 8.10 30.18 29.20
N LYS A 110 7.04 30.71 29.80
CA LYS A 110 6.04 29.93 30.55
C LYS A 110 5.21 29.01 29.65
N ASP A 111 5.01 29.38 28.40
CA ASP A 111 4.21 28.60 27.45
C ASP A 111 4.96 27.34 27.01
N LYS A 112 6.23 27.48 26.57
CA LYS A 112 7.09 26.33 26.28
C LYS A 112 7.30 25.44 27.52
N ALA A 113 7.49 26.04 28.70
CA ALA A 113 7.60 25.28 29.94
C ALA A 113 6.34 24.45 30.22
N SER A 114 5.16 25.05 30.08
CA SER A 114 3.89 24.35 30.32
C SER A 114 3.63 23.26 29.26
N ALA A 115 4.00 23.51 27.99
CA ALA A 115 3.94 22.50 26.93
C ALA A 115 4.86 21.30 27.21
N VAL A 116 6.12 21.55 27.62
CA VAL A 116 7.07 20.49 28.03
C VAL A 116 6.54 19.72 29.23
N GLY A 117 6.08 20.42 30.28
CA GLY A 117 5.51 19.79 31.47
C GLY A 117 4.28 18.95 31.17
N GLY A 118 3.41 19.39 30.26
CA GLY A 118 2.27 18.62 29.77
C GLY A 118 2.68 17.32 29.08
N VAL A 119 3.72 17.35 28.23
CA VAL A 119 4.26 16.14 27.59
C VAL A 119 4.86 15.19 28.62
N VAL A 120 5.68 15.68 29.55
CA VAL A 120 6.30 14.85 30.60
C VAL A 120 5.26 14.27 31.55
N GLY A 121 4.21 15.03 31.88
CA GLY A 121 3.10 14.57 32.73
C GLY A 121 2.37 13.35 32.16
N THR A 122 2.28 13.22 30.83
CA THR A 122 1.68 12.04 30.17
C THR A 122 2.54 10.77 30.29
N VAL A 123 3.82 10.89 30.66
CA VAL A 123 4.76 9.76 30.83
C VAL A 123 4.53 9.01 32.16
N GLY A 124 3.90 9.65 33.15
CA GLY A 124 3.75 9.14 34.52
C GLY A 124 2.43 8.41 34.84
N THR A 125 1.47 8.36 33.92
CA THR A 125 0.12 7.82 34.17
C THR A 125 -0.16 6.55 33.34
N GLY A 126 0.16 5.37 33.90
CA GLY A 126 -0.27 4.05 33.37
C GLY A 126 0.46 3.52 32.12
N ASP A 127 -0.07 2.43 31.55
CA ASP A 127 0.46 1.59 30.44
C ASP A 127 0.77 2.31 29.11
N LYS A 128 0.64 3.64 29.02
CA LYS A 128 0.81 4.44 27.80
C LYS A 128 2.00 5.40 27.89
N ARG A 129 3.17 4.88 28.31
CA ARG A 129 4.42 5.65 28.25
C ARG A 129 4.75 5.95 26.79
N LEU A 130 4.90 7.23 26.41
CA LEU A 130 5.42 7.57 25.10
C LEU A 130 6.82 6.95 24.92
N PRO A 131 7.10 6.29 23.79
CA PRO A 131 8.46 5.87 23.46
C PRO A 131 9.42 7.05 23.53
N ASN A 132 10.61 6.85 24.09
CA ASN A 132 11.60 7.90 24.32
C ASN A 132 11.90 8.70 23.03
N ASP A 133 11.94 8.03 21.87
CA ASP A 133 12.17 8.69 20.58
C ASP A 133 11.06 9.68 20.22
N ILE A 134 9.79 9.36 20.51
CA ILE A 134 8.68 10.28 20.25
C ILE A 134 8.73 11.45 21.24
N LEU A 135 9.08 11.16 22.51
CA LEU A 135 9.27 12.17 23.54
C LEU A 135 10.33 13.20 23.11
N VAL A 136 11.54 12.76 22.77
CA VAL A 136 12.62 13.66 22.36
C VAL A 136 12.25 14.45 21.11
N ALA A 137 11.64 13.81 20.11
CA ALA A 137 11.21 14.48 18.87
C ALA A 137 10.22 15.61 19.18
N LYS A 138 9.17 15.31 19.96
CA LYS A 138 8.15 16.28 20.36
C LYS A 138 8.73 17.43 21.16
N ILE A 139 9.62 17.14 22.11
CA ILE A 139 10.30 18.18 22.89
C ILE A 139 11.16 19.07 21.99
N CYS A 140 11.93 18.51 21.07
CA CYS A 140 12.71 19.29 20.11
C CYS A 140 11.82 20.21 19.26
N MET A 141 10.64 19.74 18.84
CA MET A 141 9.68 20.53 18.07
C MET A 141 9.00 21.64 18.88
N ILE A 142 8.78 21.44 20.20
CA ILE A 142 8.28 22.48 21.12
C ILE A 142 9.36 23.54 21.36
N LEU A 143 10.61 23.10 21.54
CA LEU A 143 11.74 24.01 21.76
C LEU A 143 12.03 24.86 20.52
N ASP A 144 11.89 24.28 19.32
CA ASP A 144 12.14 24.91 18.02
C ASP A 144 10.94 24.68 17.07
N SER A 145 9.88 25.45 17.32
CA SER A 145 8.62 25.47 16.55
C SER A 145 8.76 25.93 15.10
N GLY A 146 9.94 26.39 14.68
CA GLY A 146 10.25 26.75 13.29
C GLY A 146 11.11 25.71 12.57
N ALA A 147 11.59 24.67 13.27
CA ALA A 147 12.46 23.67 12.66
C ALA A 147 11.72 22.65 11.80
N PRO A 148 12.46 21.99 10.88
CA PRO A 148 12.01 20.76 10.26
C PRO A 148 11.74 19.67 11.32
N ILE A 149 11.02 18.63 10.90
CA ILE A 149 10.94 17.40 11.66
C ILE A 149 12.37 16.88 11.88
N ARG A 150 12.70 16.57 13.13
CA ARG A 150 13.94 15.88 13.50
C ARG A 150 13.58 14.57 14.17
N TYR A 151 14.04 13.44 13.62
CA TYR A 151 13.73 12.10 14.14
C TYR A 151 14.86 11.10 13.84
N LYS A 152 15.64 10.68 14.83
CA LYS A 152 16.74 9.70 14.68
C LYS A 152 17.69 10.00 13.50
N GLY A 153 18.09 11.26 13.32
CA GLY A 153 18.96 11.68 12.22
C GLY A 153 18.23 12.08 10.92
N LEU A 154 16.93 11.79 10.79
CA LEU A 154 16.09 12.40 9.76
C LEU A 154 15.90 13.89 10.07
N SER A 155 16.11 14.75 9.08
CA SER A 155 15.73 16.17 9.14
C SER A 155 15.00 16.57 7.86
N VAL A 156 13.68 16.79 7.94
CA VAL A 156 12.84 17.05 6.77
C VAL A 156 11.68 17.97 7.11
N MET A 157 11.33 18.90 6.23
CA MET A 157 10.09 19.66 6.37
C MET A 157 8.90 18.78 5.94
N PRO A 158 7.70 18.92 6.52
CA PRO A 158 6.56 18.07 6.16
C PRO A 158 6.23 18.07 4.66
N ASP A 159 6.24 19.24 4.03
CA ASP A 159 6.06 19.44 2.58
C ASP A 159 7.18 18.80 1.73
N GLY A 160 8.37 18.62 2.30
CA GLY A 160 9.50 17.94 1.66
C GLY A 160 9.50 16.41 1.78
N ILE A 161 8.61 15.80 2.59
CA ILE A 161 8.62 14.35 2.82
C ILE A 161 8.37 13.57 1.52
N GLY A 162 7.38 14.00 0.71
CA GLY A 162 7.05 13.33 -0.55
C GLY A 162 8.25 13.30 -1.50
N SER A 163 8.88 14.45 -1.70
CA SER A 163 10.06 14.59 -2.56
C SER A 163 11.28 13.82 -2.03
N PHE A 164 11.52 13.84 -0.72
CA PHE A 164 12.58 13.05 -0.10
C PHE A 164 12.36 11.55 -0.31
N LEU A 165 11.13 11.06 -0.12
CA LEU A 165 10.78 9.66 -0.37
C LEU A 165 10.97 9.28 -1.84
N ALA A 166 10.53 10.12 -2.77
CA ALA A 166 10.70 9.89 -4.20
C ALA A 166 12.19 9.79 -4.57
N LEU A 167 13.01 10.73 -4.13
CA LEU A 167 14.46 10.71 -4.38
C LEU A 167 15.11 9.45 -3.78
N ALA A 168 14.83 9.15 -2.51
CA ALA A 168 15.38 7.99 -1.84
C ALA A 168 15.00 6.68 -2.52
N MET A 169 13.76 6.54 -3.01
CA MET A 169 13.33 5.32 -3.71
C MET A 169 13.96 5.18 -5.10
N VAL A 170 14.13 6.29 -5.84
CA VAL A 170 14.78 6.28 -7.16
C VAL A 170 16.26 5.96 -7.04
N GLU A 171 16.95 6.51 -6.04
CA GLU A 171 18.38 6.29 -5.81
C GLU A 171 18.70 5.01 -5.04
N GLY A 172 17.68 4.28 -4.55
CA GLY A 172 17.88 3.10 -3.70
C GLY A 172 18.43 3.43 -2.31
N GLY A 173 18.18 4.63 -1.82
CA GLY A 173 18.54 5.12 -0.49
C GLY A 173 17.74 4.50 0.66
N ASP A 174 18.18 4.75 1.89
CA ASP A 174 17.53 4.21 3.09
C ASP A 174 16.27 4.99 3.48
N ILE A 175 15.12 4.34 3.35
CA ILE A 175 13.80 4.87 3.71
C ILE A 175 13.30 4.42 5.09
N ARG A 176 14.05 3.59 5.82
CA ARG A 176 13.57 2.94 7.06
C ARG A 176 13.20 3.94 8.15
N ILE A 177 14.03 4.96 8.36
CA ILE A 177 13.80 5.99 9.39
C ILE A 177 12.58 6.84 9.03
N LEU A 178 12.38 7.13 7.74
CA LEU A 178 11.21 7.86 7.27
C LEU A 178 9.92 7.04 7.46
N ALA A 179 9.94 5.76 7.09
CA ALA A 179 8.82 4.85 7.31
C ALA A 179 8.50 4.73 8.81
N GLU A 180 9.50 4.62 9.68
CA GLU A 180 9.32 4.65 11.13
C GLU A 180 8.67 5.96 11.60
N ALA A 181 9.16 7.12 11.11
CA ALA A 181 8.60 8.42 11.47
C ALA A 181 7.13 8.55 11.05
N LEU A 182 6.76 8.05 9.87
CA LEU A 182 5.38 8.03 9.39
C LEU A 182 4.49 7.09 10.20
N MET A 183 4.95 5.86 10.49
CA MET A 183 4.22 4.90 11.33
C MET A 183 3.97 5.43 12.75
N ARG A 184 4.91 6.20 13.29
CA ARG A 184 4.80 6.87 14.60
C ARG A 184 4.08 8.22 14.56
N GLU A 185 3.55 8.61 13.40
CA GLU A 185 2.80 9.86 13.22
C GLU A 185 3.60 11.12 13.62
N ILE A 186 4.93 11.08 13.44
CA ILE A 186 5.81 12.21 13.74
C ILE A 186 5.42 13.49 12.99
N PRO A 187 4.94 13.47 11.73
CA PRO A 187 4.40 14.68 11.10
C PRO A 187 3.22 15.30 11.85
N ALA A 188 2.30 14.50 12.40
CA ALA A 188 1.18 15.02 13.20
C ALA A 188 1.68 15.72 14.47
N VAL A 189 2.74 15.20 15.10
CA VAL A 189 3.41 15.86 16.23
C VAL A 189 3.94 17.24 15.82
N TRP A 190 4.54 17.36 14.64
CA TRP A 190 5.05 18.63 14.12
C TRP A 190 3.94 19.68 13.95
N PHE A 191 2.79 19.31 13.37
CA PHE A 191 1.65 20.21 13.22
C PHE A 191 1.09 20.67 14.57
N SER A 192 1.04 19.77 15.56
CA SER A 192 0.55 20.08 16.92
C SER A 192 1.46 21.00 17.76
N THR A 193 2.68 21.28 17.29
CA THR A 193 3.71 22.03 18.05
C THR A 193 4.06 23.37 17.42
N ARG A 194 3.26 23.84 16.45
CA ARG A 194 3.45 25.17 15.84
C ARG A 194 3.00 26.27 16.81
N ASP A 195 3.76 27.36 16.88
CA ASP A 195 3.46 28.51 17.76
C ASP A 195 2.26 29.34 17.25
N ALA A 196 2.02 29.30 15.94
CA ALA A 196 0.95 30.04 15.29
C ALA A 196 0.18 29.15 14.32
N TYR A 197 -1.11 29.46 14.17
CA TYR A 197 -1.94 28.81 13.17
C TYR A 197 -1.50 29.24 11.77
N ASN A 198 -1.36 28.26 10.88
CA ASN A 198 -1.16 28.47 9.45
C ASN A 198 -2.14 27.55 8.70
N PRO A 199 -3.04 28.08 7.84
CA PRO A 199 -3.99 27.26 7.10
C PRO A 199 -3.32 26.22 6.19
N ASP A 200 -2.13 26.52 5.65
CA ASP A 200 -1.38 25.59 4.79
C ASP A 200 -0.97 24.33 5.56
N ASN A 201 -0.66 24.48 6.85
CA ASN A 201 -0.34 23.34 7.72
C ASN A 201 -1.55 22.42 7.92
N SER A 202 -2.77 22.96 7.98
CA SER A 202 -3.99 22.15 8.09
C SER A 202 -4.25 21.33 6.81
N VAL A 203 -3.95 21.90 5.64
CA VAL A 203 -4.05 21.18 4.36
C VAL A 203 -3.01 20.06 4.32
N LEU A 204 -1.75 20.36 4.66
CA LEU A 204 -0.68 19.35 4.70
C LEU A 204 -0.96 18.25 5.73
N GLU A 205 -1.48 18.58 6.92
CA GLU A 205 -1.90 17.59 7.92
C GLU A 205 -2.98 16.66 7.37
N GLY A 206 -3.90 17.20 6.55
CA GLY A 206 -4.89 16.41 5.80
C GLY A 206 -4.25 15.38 4.86
N VAL A 207 -3.17 15.73 4.16
CA VAL A 207 -2.42 14.82 3.27
C VAL A 207 -1.75 13.69 4.05
N PHE A 208 -1.24 13.96 5.25
CA PHE A 208 -0.64 12.92 6.11
C PHE A 208 -1.69 12.02 6.77
N ARG A 209 -2.97 12.40 6.74
CA ARG A 209 -4.07 11.58 7.26
C ARG A 209 -4.23 10.33 6.41
N GLY A 210 -4.05 9.16 7.02
CA GLY A 210 -4.18 7.87 6.33
C GLY A 210 -2.87 7.24 5.87
N GLN A 211 -1.74 7.99 5.85
CA GLN A 211 -0.44 7.44 5.45
C GLN A 211 0.00 6.26 6.33
N LYS A 212 -0.23 6.38 7.64
CA LYS A 212 -0.03 5.27 8.59
C LYS A 212 -0.87 4.03 8.23
N ALA A 213 -2.14 4.22 7.86
CA ALA A 213 -3.01 3.10 7.51
C ALA A 213 -2.52 2.36 6.26
N TYR A 214 -1.87 3.08 5.33
CA TYR A 214 -1.20 2.45 4.20
C TYR A 214 0.06 1.68 4.62
N LEU A 215 0.85 2.20 5.56
CA LEU A 215 2.06 1.54 6.05
C LEU A 215 1.80 0.32 6.94
N ASP A 216 0.77 0.37 7.78
CA ASP A 216 0.38 -0.73 8.69
C ASP A 216 -0.02 -2.00 7.92
N ARG A 217 -0.47 -1.84 6.67
CA ARG A 217 -0.82 -2.96 5.79
C ARG A 217 0.38 -3.34 4.92
N GLY A 218 1.02 -4.47 5.23
CA GLY A 218 2.16 -5.00 4.44
C GLY A 218 1.78 -5.66 3.10
N SER A 219 0.48 -5.79 2.80
CA SER A 219 -0.02 -6.42 1.59
C SER A 219 0.30 -5.62 0.32
N ILE A 220 0.31 -6.28 -0.82
CA ILE A 220 0.47 -5.64 -2.13
C ILE A 220 -0.61 -4.55 -2.34
N GLY A 221 -0.23 -3.42 -2.93
CA GLY A 221 -1.09 -2.23 -3.05
C GLY A 221 -1.05 -1.26 -1.86
N TYR A 222 -0.38 -1.65 -0.79
CA TYR A 222 -0.14 -0.87 0.42
C TYR A 222 1.38 -0.79 0.69
N GLY A 223 1.76 -0.26 1.84
CA GLY A 223 3.16 -0.06 2.22
C GLY A 223 3.72 1.27 1.73
N ILE A 224 5.06 1.37 1.73
CA ILE A 224 5.76 2.60 1.41
C ILE A 224 5.60 3.00 -0.05
N GLU A 225 5.42 2.04 -0.95
CA GLU A 225 5.13 2.29 -2.35
C GLU A 225 3.80 3.02 -2.52
N ARG A 226 2.79 2.70 -1.70
CA ARG A 226 1.51 3.42 -1.73
C ARG A 226 1.69 4.85 -1.24
N VAL A 227 2.41 5.04 -0.14
CA VAL A 227 2.73 6.38 0.39
C VAL A 227 3.49 7.22 -0.64
N LEU A 228 4.43 6.64 -1.39
CA LEU A 228 5.16 7.33 -2.45
C LEU A 228 4.19 8.00 -3.44
N TYR A 229 3.21 7.26 -3.96
CA TYR A 229 2.30 7.76 -4.98
C TYR A 229 1.22 8.68 -4.42
N GLU A 230 0.81 8.49 -3.17
CA GLU A 230 -0.11 9.41 -2.45
C GLU A 230 0.55 10.77 -2.20
N LEU A 231 1.82 10.79 -1.80
CA LEU A 231 2.54 12.04 -1.52
C LEU A 231 3.10 12.73 -2.76
N ASN A 232 3.10 12.07 -3.91
CA ASN A 232 3.65 12.60 -5.16
C ASN A 232 2.73 12.27 -6.34
N GLU A 233 1.80 13.17 -6.65
CA GLU A 233 0.82 12.99 -7.73
C GLU A 233 1.46 12.86 -9.12
N SER A 234 2.58 13.55 -9.35
CA SER A 234 3.31 13.50 -10.63
C SER A 234 4.36 12.38 -10.70
N MET A 235 4.41 11.49 -9.70
CA MET A 235 5.39 10.40 -9.69
C MET A 235 4.99 9.31 -10.69
N PRO A 236 5.87 8.96 -11.65
CA PRO A 236 5.62 7.85 -12.56
C PRO A 236 5.69 6.52 -11.83
N CYS A 237 5.04 5.49 -12.38
CA CYS A 237 5.16 4.13 -11.87
C CYS A 237 6.62 3.66 -11.94
N LEU A 238 7.19 3.28 -10.79
CA LEU A 238 8.59 2.85 -10.67
C LEU A 238 8.80 1.34 -10.89
N SER A 239 7.78 0.63 -11.38
CA SER A 239 7.96 -0.78 -11.71
C SER A 239 9.00 -0.93 -12.82
N ALA A 240 9.86 -1.94 -12.72
CA ALA A 240 10.83 -2.26 -13.78
C ALA A 240 10.15 -2.53 -15.14
N ALA A 241 8.88 -2.91 -15.15
CA ALA A 241 8.11 -3.13 -16.37
C ALA A 241 7.61 -1.83 -17.03
N THR A 242 7.57 -0.70 -16.33
CA THR A 242 6.92 0.53 -16.83
C THR A 242 7.77 1.78 -16.66
N VAL A 243 8.88 1.71 -15.93
CA VAL A 243 9.73 2.86 -15.61
C VAL A 243 10.30 3.53 -16.86
N GLU A 244 10.62 2.77 -17.91
CA GLU A 244 11.11 3.31 -19.19
C GLU A 244 10.04 4.11 -19.96
N ASP A 245 8.77 3.77 -19.77
CA ASP A 245 7.64 4.43 -20.43
C ASP A 245 7.13 5.67 -19.66
N TYR A 246 7.70 5.95 -18.47
CA TYR A 246 7.39 7.13 -17.64
C TYR A 246 5.88 7.33 -17.37
N VAL A 247 5.20 6.27 -16.93
CA VAL A 247 3.75 6.23 -16.74
C VAL A 247 3.30 7.10 -15.56
N ILE A 248 2.74 8.29 -15.81
CA ILE A 248 2.16 9.17 -14.78
C ILE A 248 0.66 8.91 -14.57
N GLU A 249 -0.09 8.68 -15.66
CA GLU A 249 -1.53 8.46 -15.61
C GLU A 249 -1.89 6.97 -15.63
N LEU A 250 -2.97 6.60 -14.94
CA LEU A 250 -3.46 5.21 -14.91
C LEU A 250 -3.81 4.66 -16.31
N ARG A 251 -4.23 5.54 -17.22
CA ARG A 251 -4.57 5.18 -18.62
C ARG A 251 -3.38 4.72 -19.45
N ASP A 252 -2.17 5.07 -19.05
CA ASP A 252 -0.96 4.70 -19.79
C ASP A 252 -0.32 3.42 -19.24
N LEU A 253 -0.79 2.94 -18.08
CA LEU A 253 -0.23 1.77 -17.40
C LEU A 253 -0.37 0.47 -18.21
N LEU A 254 -1.59 0.11 -18.64
CA LEU A 254 -1.78 -1.14 -19.37
C LEU A 254 -1.11 -1.12 -20.77
N PRO A 255 -1.13 0.00 -21.53
CA PRO A 255 -0.31 0.15 -22.72
C PRO A 255 1.19 -0.08 -22.48
N ALA A 256 1.75 0.47 -21.40
CA ALA A 256 3.15 0.27 -21.02
C ALA A 256 3.45 -1.19 -20.68
N LEU A 257 2.63 -1.82 -19.82
CA LEU A 257 2.77 -3.25 -19.49
C LEU A 257 2.66 -4.15 -20.73
N ASN A 258 1.78 -3.80 -21.66
CA ASN A 258 1.63 -4.49 -22.94
C ASN A 258 2.87 -4.33 -23.85
N GLY A 259 3.50 -3.15 -23.84
CA GLY A 259 4.79 -2.91 -24.49
C GLY A 259 5.91 -3.74 -23.87
N ALA A 260 6.00 -3.75 -22.53
CA ALA A 260 6.99 -4.52 -21.77
C ALA A 260 6.88 -6.03 -22.03
N ALA A 261 5.66 -6.56 -22.11
CA ALA A 261 5.41 -7.96 -22.44
C ALA A 261 6.03 -8.37 -23.78
N LYS A 262 6.04 -7.48 -24.78
CA LYS A 262 6.60 -7.76 -26.12
C LYS A 262 8.12 -7.80 -26.12
N LYS A 263 8.78 -7.09 -25.19
CA LYS A 263 10.24 -7.10 -25.06
C LYS A 263 10.77 -8.44 -24.53
N GLY A 264 9.92 -9.27 -23.91
CA GLY A 264 10.27 -10.65 -23.51
C GLY A 264 11.20 -10.76 -22.31
N GLU A 265 11.53 -9.64 -21.65
CA GLU A 265 12.50 -9.57 -20.55
C GLU A 265 11.90 -9.88 -19.18
N GLN A 266 10.56 -9.85 -19.05
CA GLN A 266 9.89 -9.92 -17.76
C GLN A 266 9.56 -11.37 -17.36
N LYS A 267 10.26 -11.87 -16.33
CA LYS A 267 9.97 -13.13 -15.65
C LYS A 267 9.21 -12.83 -14.36
N GLY A 268 7.89 -12.90 -14.38
CA GLY A 268 7.10 -12.64 -13.18
C GLY A 268 5.66 -12.23 -13.47
N TRP A 269 5.03 -11.61 -12.48
CA TRP A 269 3.67 -11.07 -12.60
C TRP A 269 3.73 -9.66 -13.19
N PRO A 270 2.76 -9.27 -14.03
CA PRO A 270 2.65 -7.89 -14.53
C PRO A 270 2.28 -6.87 -13.45
N VAL A 271 1.78 -7.33 -12.30
CA VAL A 271 1.41 -6.49 -11.17
C VAL A 271 2.37 -6.77 -10.01
N ASP A 272 3.43 -5.98 -9.92
CA ASP A 272 4.34 -5.97 -8.76
C ASP A 272 3.85 -4.99 -7.67
N ARG A 273 4.67 -4.77 -6.63
CA ARG A 273 4.34 -3.86 -5.53
C ARG A 273 4.16 -2.41 -6.00
N HIS A 274 4.96 -1.94 -6.96
CA HIS A 274 4.85 -0.60 -7.50
C HIS A 274 3.63 -0.44 -8.41
N VAL A 275 3.34 -1.40 -9.28
CA VAL A 275 2.16 -1.39 -10.14
C VAL A 275 0.89 -1.39 -9.29
N ALA A 276 0.80 -2.29 -8.30
CA ALA A 276 -0.36 -2.37 -7.43
C ALA A 276 -0.57 -1.09 -6.61
N ALA A 277 0.50 -0.55 -6.01
CA ALA A 277 0.43 0.69 -5.23
C ALA A 277 0.06 1.89 -6.11
N PHE A 278 0.57 1.95 -7.34
CA PHE A 278 0.26 3.00 -8.31
C PHE A 278 -1.20 2.94 -8.76
N ILE A 279 -1.70 1.74 -9.14
CA ILE A 279 -3.12 1.52 -9.46
C ILE A 279 -3.97 2.00 -8.29
N ALA A 280 -3.62 1.58 -7.08
CA ALA A 280 -4.42 1.85 -5.92
C ALA A 280 -4.44 3.35 -5.58
N ALA A 281 -3.35 4.10 -5.81
CA ALA A 281 -3.26 5.55 -5.62
C ALA A 281 -3.94 6.39 -6.72
N ARG A 282 -4.04 5.85 -7.95
CA ARG A 282 -4.54 6.59 -9.13
C ARG A 282 -5.95 6.20 -9.55
N ALA A 283 -6.46 5.05 -9.12
CA ALA A 283 -7.81 4.61 -9.46
C ALA A 283 -8.86 5.49 -8.77
N ASN A 284 -9.80 5.99 -9.58
CA ASN A 284 -10.96 6.77 -9.11
C ASN A 284 -12.27 5.95 -9.16
N PHE A 285 -12.15 4.62 -9.16
CA PHE A 285 -13.25 3.67 -9.18
C PHE A 285 -12.96 2.51 -8.20
N GLU A 286 -14.00 1.80 -7.79
CA GLU A 286 -13.91 0.72 -6.81
C GLU A 286 -13.06 -0.46 -7.33
N ILE A 287 -11.99 -0.77 -6.60
CA ILE A 287 -11.07 -1.89 -6.86
C ILE A 287 -10.72 -2.70 -5.60
N ASP A 288 -11.31 -2.37 -4.45
CA ASP A 288 -10.89 -2.91 -3.15
C ASP A 288 -10.98 -4.43 -3.07
N ARG A 289 -12.02 -5.02 -3.67
CA ARG A 289 -12.18 -6.48 -3.75
C ARG A 289 -11.04 -7.12 -4.56
N GLN A 290 -10.72 -6.57 -5.72
CA GLN A 290 -9.66 -7.08 -6.60
C GLN A 290 -8.29 -6.95 -5.93
N MET A 291 -8.05 -5.84 -5.21
CA MET A 291 -6.82 -5.64 -4.43
C MET A 291 -6.73 -6.62 -3.25
N LEU A 292 -7.85 -6.90 -2.56
CA LEU A 292 -7.91 -7.89 -1.49
C LEU A 292 -7.62 -9.31 -2.02
N ASP A 293 -8.22 -9.67 -3.16
CA ASP A 293 -8.03 -10.97 -3.80
C ASP A 293 -6.58 -11.11 -4.29
N LEU A 294 -6.01 -10.07 -4.91
CA LEU A 294 -4.61 -9.99 -5.33
C LEU A 294 -3.63 -10.23 -4.16
N ALA A 295 -3.97 -9.72 -2.97
CA ALA A 295 -3.17 -9.90 -1.76
C ALA A 295 -3.32 -11.28 -1.09
N SER A 296 -4.19 -12.15 -1.60
CA SER A 296 -4.45 -13.45 -1.01
C SER A 296 -3.21 -14.36 -1.09
N PRO A 297 -2.90 -15.15 -0.04
CA PRO A 297 -1.86 -16.18 -0.12
C PRO A 297 -2.28 -17.36 -1.00
N ASP A 298 -3.56 -17.50 -1.32
CA ASP A 298 -4.04 -18.54 -2.23
C ASP A 298 -3.65 -18.18 -3.69
N PRO A 299 -2.86 -19.03 -4.39
CA PRO A 299 -2.39 -18.74 -5.74
C PRO A 299 -3.52 -18.55 -6.74
N THR A 300 -4.64 -19.26 -6.58
CA THR A 300 -5.80 -19.12 -7.46
C THR A 300 -6.47 -17.77 -7.25
N ARG A 301 -6.79 -17.42 -6.01
CA ARG A 301 -7.45 -16.16 -5.67
C ARG A 301 -6.60 -14.94 -6.03
N SER A 302 -5.29 -15.00 -5.78
CA SER A 302 -4.37 -13.93 -6.19
C SER A 302 -4.23 -13.81 -7.70
N CYS A 303 -4.15 -14.94 -8.42
CA CYS A 303 -4.11 -14.96 -9.89
C CYS A 303 -5.38 -14.37 -10.51
N MET A 304 -6.55 -14.77 -10.01
CA MET A 304 -7.83 -14.19 -10.42
C MET A 304 -7.98 -12.73 -10.00
N GLY A 305 -7.50 -12.36 -8.81
CA GLY A 305 -7.46 -10.97 -8.34
C GLY A 305 -6.66 -10.07 -9.28
N MET A 306 -5.49 -10.54 -9.75
CA MET A 306 -4.68 -9.85 -10.75
C MET A 306 -5.43 -9.70 -12.08
N LEU A 307 -5.98 -10.78 -12.62
CA LEU A 307 -6.73 -10.74 -13.89
C LEU A 307 -7.92 -9.79 -13.80
N ASN A 308 -8.72 -9.91 -12.74
CA ASN A 308 -9.90 -9.09 -12.53
C ASN A 308 -9.54 -7.61 -12.30
N LEU A 309 -8.43 -7.30 -11.62
CA LEU A 309 -7.94 -5.93 -11.48
C LEU A 309 -7.62 -5.31 -12.85
N LEU A 310 -6.82 -6.01 -13.66
CA LEU A 310 -6.42 -5.52 -14.98
C LEU A 310 -7.62 -5.43 -15.94
N ALA A 311 -8.54 -6.39 -15.89
CA ALA A 311 -9.77 -6.39 -16.68
C ALA A 311 -10.68 -5.20 -16.34
N VAL A 312 -10.87 -4.90 -15.04
CA VAL A 312 -11.64 -3.72 -14.60
C VAL A 312 -11.01 -2.43 -15.11
N ILE A 313 -9.68 -2.30 -15.07
CA ILE A 313 -8.98 -1.12 -15.59
C ILE A 313 -9.17 -1.00 -17.11
N GLN A 314 -8.97 -2.09 -17.87
CA GLN A 314 -9.16 -2.10 -19.32
C GLN A 314 -10.58 -1.65 -19.69
N TRP A 315 -11.59 -2.17 -19.00
CA TRP A 315 -12.99 -1.84 -19.23
C TRP A 315 -13.32 -0.40 -18.84
N ARG A 316 -12.96 0.04 -17.62
CA ARG A 316 -13.29 1.38 -17.11
C ARG A 316 -12.63 2.49 -17.93
N LEU A 317 -11.44 2.24 -18.46
CA LEU A 317 -10.69 3.21 -19.26
C LEU A 317 -10.93 3.08 -20.76
N GLY A 318 -11.79 2.14 -21.19
CA GLY A 318 -12.14 1.96 -22.61
C GLY A 318 -10.95 1.59 -23.49
N GLN A 319 -9.98 0.87 -22.94
CA GLN A 319 -8.77 0.51 -23.66
C GLN A 319 -9.01 -0.62 -24.66
N GLY A 320 -8.38 -0.51 -25.83
CA GLY A 320 -8.47 -1.51 -26.88
C GLY A 320 -7.73 -2.81 -26.56
N ALA A 321 -7.45 -3.59 -27.60
CA ALA A 321 -6.79 -4.88 -27.47
C ALA A 321 -5.32 -4.75 -26.99
N LEU A 322 -4.96 -5.51 -25.96
CA LEU A 322 -3.65 -5.53 -25.31
C LEU A 322 -2.99 -6.91 -25.52
N TYR A 323 -2.62 -7.23 -26.77
CA TYR A 323 -2.15 -8.58 -27.14
C TYR A 323 -0.95 -9.10 -26.34
N GLY A 324 0.03 -8.24 -26.06
CA GLY A 324 1.22 -8.59 -25.27
C GLY A 324 0.86 -8.88 -23.82
N LEU A 325 0.10 -7.98 -23.19
CA LEU A 325 -0.33 -8.17 -21.80
C LEU A 325 -1.29 -9.36 -21.65
N ALA A 326 -2.22 -9.55 -22.59
CA ALA A 326 -3.10 -10.71 -22.61
C ALA A 326 -2.30 -12.02 -22.73
N GLY A 327 -1.26 -12.05 -23.56
CA GLY A 327 -0.37 -13.21 -23.65
C GLY A 327 0.39 -13.48 -22.36
N TRP A 328 0.90 -12.43 -21.73
CA TRP A 328 1.60 -12.52 -20.45
C TRP A 328 0.66 -13.06 -19.35
N VAL A 329 -0.51 -12.45 -19.18
CA VAL A 329 -1.51 -12.87 -18.19
C VAL A 329 -2.03 -14.27 -18.49
N GLY A 330 -2.38 -14.58 -19.73
CA GLY A 330 -2.87 -15.89 -20.15
C GLY A 330 -1.89 -17.03 -19.83
N GLY A 331 -0.59 -16.79 -19.96
CA GLY A 331 0.45 -17.75 -19.56
C GLY A 331 0.52 -18.04 -18.06
N LEU A 332 -0.04 -17.15 -17.22
CA LEU A 332 -0.07 -17.28 -15.75
C LEU A 332 -1.38 -17.90 -15.22
N MET A 333 -2.35 -18.21 -16.07
CA MET A 333 -3.71 -18.64 -15.66
C MET A 333 -3.81 -20.10 -15.22
N HIS A 334 -2.72 -20.87 -15.21
CA HIS A 334 -2.75 -22.29 -14.84
C HIS A 334 -3.37 -22.58 -13.46
N PRO A 335 -3.14 -21.77 -12.39
CA PRO A 335 -3.83 -21.95 -11.11
C PRO A 335 -5.35 -21.86 -11.22
N ALA A 336 -5.87 -20.90 -11.99
CA ALA A 336 -7.30 -20.73 -12.21
C ALA A 336 -7.91 -21.86 -13.03
N ILE A 337 -7.19 -22.40 -14.02
CA ILE A 337 -7.66 -23.59 -14.77
C ILE A 337 -7.79 -24.81 -13.83
N ASN A 338 -6.85 -24.96 -12.90
CA ASN A 338 -6.79 -26.12 -12.02
C ASN A 338 -7.87 -26.17 -10.93
N THR A 339 -8.67 -25.12 -10.78
CA THR A 339 -9.81 -25.12 -9.85
C THR A 339 -10.94 -26.04 -10.32
N PHE A 340 -11.16 -26.14 -11.62
CA PHE A 340 -12.18 -27.02 -12.19
C PHE A 340 -11.81 -28.48 -11.91
N HIS A 341 -12.71 -29.30 -11.41
CA HIS A 341 -12.53 -30.72 -11.18
C HIS A 341 -12.47 -31.53 -12.49
N SER A 342 -13.25 -31.17 -13.51
CA SER A 342 -13.30 -31.89 -14.78
C SER A 342 -12.03 -31.73 -15.61
N ARG A 343 -11.36 -32.87 -15.89
CA ARG A 343 -10.20 -32.92 -16.79
C ARG A 343 -10.53 -32.45 -18.21
N GLU A 344 -11.76 -32.73 -18.66
CA GLU A 344 -12.22 -32.31 -19.98
C GLU A 344 -12.41 -30.80 -20.03
N LYS A 345 -13.04 -30.19 -19.02
CA LYS A 345 -13.19 -28.74 -18.92
C LYS A 345 -11.83 -28.05 -18.87
N ARG A 346 -10.88 -28.54 -18.07
CA ARG A 346 -9.50 -28.01 -18.05
C ARG A 346 -8.86 -28.03 -19.44
N LYS A 347 -8.94 -29.17 -20.14
CA LYS A 347 -8.37 -29.33 -21.49
C LYS A 347 -9.04 -28.40 -22.52
N THR A 348 -10.33 -28.12 -22.36
CA THR A 348 -11.06 -27.13 -23.17
C THR A 348 -10.57 -25.72 -22.88
N LEU A 349 -10.48 -25.33 -21.61
CA LEU A 349 -9.96 -24.02 -21.19
C LEU A 349 -8.51 -23.80 -21.66
N GLU A 350 -7.63 -24.81 -21.53
CA GLU A 350 -6.25 -24.76 -22.04
C GLU A 350 -6.17 -24.51 -23.55
N LYS A 351 -7.18 -24.93 -24.32
CA LYS A 351 -7.27 -24.66 -25.77
C LYS A 351 -7.90 -23.31 -26.08
N GLU A 352 -8.85 -22.86 -25.26
CA GLU A 352 -9.58 -21.61 -25.48
C GLU A 352 -8.81 -20.38 -25.03
N ILE A 353 -8.00 -20.46 -23.97
CA ILE A 353 -7.19 -19.34 -23.46
C ILE A 353 -6.29 -18.76 -24.57
N PRO A 354 -5.48 -19.55 -25.31
CA PRO A 354 -4.70 -19.01 -26.43
C PRO A 354 -5.53 -18.32 -27.51
N ARG A 355 -6.80 -18.72 -27.69
CA ARG A 355 -7.72 -18.03 -28.61
C ARG A 355 -8.13 -16.67 -28.05
N MET A 356 -8.55 -16.60 -26.79
CA MET A 356 -8.91 -15.33 -26.12
C MET A 356 -7.72 -14.37 -26.02
N VAL A 357 -6.53 -14.89 -25.74
CA VAL A 357 -5.28 -14.12 -25.71
C VAL A 357 -5.03 -13.38 -27.04
N ARG A 358 -5.34 -14.01 -28.18
CA ARG A 358 -5.19 -13.39 -29.50
C ARG A 358 -6.16 -12.24 -29.76
N GLU A 359 -7.27 -12.17 -29.02
CA GLU A 359 -8.20 -11.04 -29.08
C GLU A 359 -7.69 -9.85 -28.26
N GLY A 360 -6.78 -10.06 -27.32
CA GLY A 360 -6.19 -9.01 -26.49
C GLY A 360 -7.15 -8.43 -25.43
N SER A 361 -8.25 -9.11 -25.13
CA SER A 361 -9.23 -8.69 -24.13
C SER A 361 -9.02 -9.43 -22.80
N LEU A 362 -8.54 -8.73 -21.78
CA LEU A 362 -8.46 -9.25 -20.41
C LEU A 362 -9.86 -9.40 -19.80
N VAL A 363 -10.82 -8.60 -20.27
CA VAL A 363 -12.22 -8.69 -19.87
C VAL A 363 -12.84 -10.02 -20.28
N GLU A 364 -12.64 -10.45 -21.54
CA GLU A 364 -13.18 -11.75 -21.99
C GLU A 364 -12.43 -12.91 -21.34
N LEU A 365 -11.11 -12.78 -21.14
CA LEU A 365 -10.33 -13.79 -20.41
C LEU A 365 -10.82 -13.96 -18.96
N SER A 366 -11.13 -12.86 -18.27
CA SER A 366 -11.74 -12.85 -16.93
C SER A 366 -13.09 -13.56 -16.93
N ARG A 367 -14.00 -13.20 -17.85
CA ARG A 367 -15.32 -13.83 -17.95
C ARG A 367 -15.27 -15.33 -18.23
N LEU A 368 -14.32 -15.78 -19.05
CA LEU A 368 -14.14 -17.20 -19.35
C LEU A 368 -13.81 -18.02 -18.10
N LEU A 369 -13.03 -17.46 -17.18
CA LEU A 369 -12.53 -18.16 -15.99
C LEU A 369 -13.41 -17.97 -14.75
N ASP A 370 -14.14 -16.85 -14.66
CA ASP A 370 -15.00 -16.49 -13.52
C ASP A 370 -16.49 -16.86 -13.75
N SER A 371 -16.76 -17.84 -14.62
CA SER A 371 -18.11 -18.31 -14.93
C SER A 371 -18.69 -19.12 -13.76
N ALA A 372 -19.52 -18.48 -12.92
CA ALA A 372 -20.17 -19.12 -11.78
C ALA A 372 -21.04 -20.33 -12.17
N GLU A 373 -21.67 -20.27 -13.35
CA GLU A 373 -22.45 -21.37 -13.90
C GLU A 373 -21.56 -22.57 -14.22
N ASP A 374 -20.41 -22.35 -14.86
CA ASP A 374 -19.48 -23.43 -15.19
C ASP A 374 -18.90 -24.08 -13.93
N HIS A 375 -18.54 -23.28 -12.90
CA HIS A 375 -18.08 -23.81 -11.62
C HIS A 375 -19.17 -24.65 -10.93
N HIS A 376 -20.43 -24.17 -10.92
CA HIS A 376 -21.53 -24.91 -10.34
C HIS A 376 -21.80 -26.24 -11.05
N VAL A 377 -21.77 -26.25 -12.39
CA VAL A 377 -21.94 -27.47 -13.19
C VAL A 377 -20.79 -28.45 -12.94
N ASP A 378 -19.56 -27.97 -12.86
CA ASP A 378 -18.38 -28.78 -12.59
C ASP A 378 -18.38 -29.38 -11.18
N ASP A 379 -18.76 -28.59 -10.17
CA ASP A 379 -18.92 -29.05 -8.78
C ASP A 379 -20.01 -30.13 -8.66
N ALA A 380 -21.17 -29.92 -9.31
CA ALA A 380 -22.25 -30.88 -9.32
C ALA A 380 -21.84 -32.19 -10.00
N GLY A 381 -21.19 -32.10 -11.16
CA GLY A 381 -20.68 -33.27 -11.89
C GLY A 381 -19.61 -34.02 -11.10
N PHE A 382 -18.73 -33.31 -10.38
CA PHE A 382 -17.74 -33.93 -9.51
C PHE A 382 -18.38 -34.64 -8.32
N ALA A 383 -19.40 -34.03 -7.70
CA ALA A 383 -20.15 -34.65 -6.62
C ALA A 383 -20.85 -35.94 -7.08
N GLU A 384 -21.48 -35.93 -8.27
CA GLU A 384 -22.09 -37.11 -8.87
C GLU A 384 -21.06 -38.22 -9.15
N ALA A 385 -19.92 -37.86 -9.76
CA ALA A 385 -18.83 -38.80 -10.04
C ALA A 385 -18.28 -39.45 -8.77
N ARG A 386 -18.19 -38.68 -7.66
CA ARG A 386 -17.77 -39.21 -6.36
C ARG A 386 -18.79 -40.21 -5.80
N GLN A 387 -20.09 -39.97 -5.95
CA GLN A 387 -21.12 -40.92 -5.52
C GLN A 387 -21.08 -42.20 -6.35
N ALA A 388 -20.94 -42.08 -7.69
CA ALA A 388 -20.81 -43.24 -8.57
C ALA A 388 -19.56 -44.07 -8.23
N TRP A 389 -18.43 -43.42 -7.95
CA TRP A 389 -17.20 -44.11 -7.53
C TRP A 389 -17.37 -44.84 -6.19
N LEU A 390 -18.02 -44.22 -5.19
CA LEU A 390 -18.30 -44.86 -3.91
C LEU A 390 -19.22 -46.08 -4.06
N ALA A 391 -20.25 -45.97 -4.90
CA ALA A 391 -21.16 -47.08 -5.20
C ALA A 391 -20.41 -48.24 -5.86
N ALA A 392 -19.58 -47.95 -6.86
CA ALA A 392 -18.74 -48.96 -7.53
C ALA A 392 -17.72 -49.60 -6.56
N GLN A 393 -17.12 -48.82 -5.67
CA GLN A 393 -16.15 -49.35 -4.69
C GLN A 393 -16.84 -50.28 -3.68
N LYS A 394 -18.05 -49.92 -3.25
CA LYS A 394 -18.88 -50.79 -2.40
C LYS A 394 -19.24 -52.09 -3.11
N GLU A 395 -19.63 -52.02 -4.38
CA GLU A 395 -19.93 -53.22 -5.19
C GLU A 395 -18.72 -54.14 -5.31
N ILE A 396 -17.53 -53.59 -5.61
CA ILE A 396 -16.27 -54.35 -5.64
C ILE A 396 -16.02 -55.03 -4.29
N HIS A 397 -16.15 -54.29 -3.18
CA HIS A 397 -15.94 -54.85 -1.84
C HIS A 397 -16.95 -55.95 -1.48
N ASP A 398 -18.22 -55.77 -1.84
CA ASP A 398 -19.26 -56.76 -1.58
C ASP A 398 -19.01 -58.06 -2.39
N ILE A 399 -18.50 -57.94 -3.63
CA ILE A 399 -18.06 -59.07 -4.46
C ILE A 399 -16.86 -59.78 -3.83
N GLU A 400 -15.81 -59.04 -3.45
CA GLU A 400 -14.57 -59.59 -2.88
C GLU A 400 -14.78 -60.27 -1.53
N THR A 401 -15.67 -59.73 -0.68
CA THR A 401 -15.97 -60.29 0.64
C THR A 401 -17.02 -61.40 0.63
N GLY A 402 -17.53 -61.78 -0.55
CA GLY A 402 -18.54 -62.82 -0.70
C GLY A 402 -19.87 -62.49 -0.03
N LYS A 403 -20.12 -61.22 0.31
CA LYS A 403 -21.36 -60.76 0.94
C LYS A 403 -22.52 -60.61 -0.05
N VAL A 404 -22.25 -60.62 -1.36
CA VAL A 404 -23.30 -60.73 -2.36
C VAL A 404 -23.73 -62.19 -2.47
N SER A 405 -24.88 -62.52 -1.86
CA SER A 405 -25.67 -63.70 -2.26
C SER A 405 -26.14 -63.49 -3.71
N TYR A 406 -25.23 -63.72 -4.67
CA TYR A 406 -25.61 -63.91 -6.07
C TYR A 406 -26.57 -65.09 -6.19
N HIS A 407 -26.59 -65.99 -5.22
CA HIS A 407 -27.49 -67.13 -5.19
C HIS A 407 -28.96 -66.69 -5.20
N ASP A 408 -29.43 -65.83 -4.29
CA ASP A 408 -30.86 -65.55 -4.19
C ASP A 408 -31.42 -64.73 -5.37
N LYS A 409 -30.68 -63.71 -5.81
CA LYS A 409 -31.09 -62.90 -6.98
C LYS A 409 -30.96 -63.67 -8.29
N ALA A 410 -29.89 -64.44 -8.49
CA ALA A 410 -29.77 -65.27 -9.69
C ALA A 410 -30.79 -66.41 -9.69
N MET A 411 -31.10 -66.99 -8.52
CA MET A 411 -32.14 -68.01 -8.36
C MET A 411 -33.52 -67.45 -8.68
N GLN A 412 -33.87 -66.25 -8.20
CA GLN A 412 -35.14 -65.60 -8.56
C GLN A 412 -35.23 -65.32 -10.05
N LEU A 413 -34.17 -64.81 -10.68
CA LEU A 413 -34.15 -64.53 -12.11
C LEU A 413 -34.22 -65.83 -12.94
N ALA A 414 -33.54 -66.88 -12.50
CA ALA A 414 -33.61 -68.22 -13.07
C ALA A 414 -35.00 -68.85 -12.91
N GLN A 415 -35.64 -68.69 -11.75
CA GLN A 415 -37.01 -69.16 -11.50
C GLN A 415 -38.03 -68.43 -12.38
N GLN A 416 -37.90 -67.10 -12.53
CA GLN A 416 -38.79 -66.31 -13.40
C GLN A 416 -38.64 -66.67 -14.87
N THR A 417 -37.40 -66.82 -15.35
CA THR A 417 -37.14 -67.24 -16.74
C THR A 417 -37.59 -68.68 -16.98
N ALA A 418 -37.35 -69.60 -16.05
CA ALA A 418 -37.84 -70.99 -16.14
C ALA A 418 -39.38 -71.07 -16.14
N ALA A 419 -40.05 -70.27 -15.31
CA ALA A 419 -41.51 -70.20 -15.27
C ALA A 419 -42.09 -69.69 -16.61
N LEU A 420 -41.49 -68.64 -17.19
CA LEU A 420 -41.89 -68.10 -18.49
C LEU A 420 -41.78 -69.16 -19.61
N VAL A 421 -40.65 -69.88 -19.65
CA VAL A 421 -40.41 -70.95 -20.62
C VAL A 421 -41.42 -72.10 -20.43
N SER A 422 -41.67 -72.51 -19.17
CA SER A 422 -42.61 -73.57 -18.85
C SER A 422 -44.06 -73.23 -19.23
N VAL A 423 -44.49 -71.99 -18.99
CA VAL A 423 -45.82 -71.51 -19.41
C VAL A 423 -45.92 -71.52 -20.93
N THR A 424 -44.87 -71.09 -21.64
CA THR A 424 -44.86 -71.07 -23.11
C THR A 424 -44.98 -72.49 -23.68
N ILE A 425 -44.21 -73.44 -23.15
CA ILE A 425 -44.27 -74.86 -23.55
C ILE A 425 -45.64 -75.47 -23.22
N SER A 426 -46.19 -75.17 -22.04
CA SER A 426 -47.53 -75.63 -21.64
C SER A 426 -48.62 -75.07 -22.56
N PHE A 427 -48.51 -73.81 -22.96
CA PHE A 427 -49.46 -73.19 -23.88
C PHE A 427 -49.40 -73.86 -25.26
N ILE A 428 -48.19 -74.09 -25.79
CA ILE A 428 -47.98 -74.78 -27.07
C ILE A 428 -48.57 -76.21 -27.02
N THR A 429 -48.30 -76.95 -25.94
CA THR A 429 -48.79 -78.34 -25.79
C THR A 429 -50.31 -78.41 -25.64
N VAL A 430 -50.93 -77.52 -24.86
CA VAL A 430 -52.41 -77.44 -24.77
C VAL A 430 -53.03 -77.08 -26.11
N THR A 431 -52.42 -76.15 -26.85
CA THR A 431 -52.90 -75.76 -28.19
C THR A 431 -52.82 -76.95 -29.16
N LEU A 432 -51.72 -77.70 -29.16
CA LEU A 432 -51.55 -78.91 -29.97
C LEU A 432 -52.55 -80.01 -29.60
N LEU A 433 -52.81 -80.22 -28.30
CA LEU A 433 -53.78 -81.21 -27.82
C LEU A 433 -55.22 -80.83 -28.17
N LEU A 434 -55.57 -79.54 -28.12
CA LEU A 434 -56.88 -79.06 -28.56
C LEU A 434 -57.08 -79.25 -30.06
N ILE A 435 -56.05 -78.96 -30.88
CA ILE A 435 -56.09 -79.21 -32.33
C ILE A 435 -56.26 -80.70 -32.61
N ALA A 436 -55.54 -81.57 -31.90
CA ALA A 436 -55.62 -83.03 -32.05
C ALA A 436 -56.94 -83.65 -31.58
N LYS A 437 -57.78 -82.91 -30.84
CA LYS A 437 -59.09 -83.37 -30.35
C LYS A 437 -60.26 -82.84 -31.20
N VAL A 438 -60.00 -81.86 -32.07
CA VAL A 438 -60.97 -81.22 -32.96
C VAL A 438 -60.85 -81.77 -34.40
N LEU A 439 -59.69 -82.34 -34.75
CA LEU A 439 -59.49 -83.27 -35.88
C LEU A 439 -59.90 -84.68 -35.47
#